data_AF-A0A2D7SJ29-F1
#
_entry.id   AF-A0A2D7SJ29-F1
#
_cell.length_a   1.000
_cell.length_b   1.000
_cell.length_c   1.000
_cell.angle_alpha   90.00
_cell.angle_beta   90.00
_cell.angle_gamma   90.00
#
_symmetry.space_group_name_H-M   'P 1'
#
loop_
_entity.id
_entity.type
_entity.pdbx_description
1 polymer ?
#
loop_
_entity_poly.entity_id
_entity_poly.type
_entity_poly.pdbx_seq_one_letter_code
_entity_poly.pdbx_strand_id
1 'polypeptide(L)'
;MKVLLTFFVLFCSVTLGFGQEQKAGNEASRNTEETFQKIIDQCDNTEILVLRAKIRLEISRATESAGKDAMGMLESAYKVCGEGQVEKAVEMAKNAYEIARQGVTDKFGQVGDNAVTEVQKNSEDKKINKEEQKPWWKFW
;
A
#
# COMPACT_ATOMS: atom_id res chain seq x y z
N MET A 1 -58.34 -19.14 -30.89
CA MET A 1 -57.30 -18.29 -31.50
C MET A 1 -56.94 -17.18 -30.55
N LYS A 2 -55.63 -16.93 -30.36
CA LYS A 2 -54.99 -15.66 -29.98
C LYS A 2 -55.29 -15.14 -28.56
N VAL A 3 -54.44 -15.48 -27.58
CA VAL A 3 -53.18 -14.78 -27.19
C VAL A 3 -53.45 -13.74 -26.10
N LEU A 4 -52.81 -13.95 -24.94
CA LEU A 4 -52.33 -13.00 -23.90
C LEU A 4 -52.17 -13.83 -22.60
N LEU A 5 -51.16 -14.70 -22.46
CA LEU A 5 -49.73 -14.40 -22.35
C LEU A 5 -49.44 -13.26 -21.36
N THR A 6 -49.15 -13.69 -20.12
CA THR A 6 -48.07 -13.18 -19.24
C THR A 6 -48.04 -11.68 -18.89
N PHE A 7 -48.46 -11.38 -17.65
CA PHE A 7 -47.85 -10.33 -16.83
C PHE A 7 -47.55 -10.96 -15.45
N PHE A 8 -46.39 -11.60 -15.33
CA PHE A 8 -45.20 -11.03 -14.70
C PHE A 8 -45.34 -10.98 -13.17
N VAL A 9 -45.15 -12.16 -12.57
CA VAL A 9 -44.70 -12.32 -11.19
C VAL A 9 -43.36 -11.61 -11.07
N LEU A 10 -43.37 -10.34 -10.70
CA LEU A 10 -42.14 -9.57 -10.45
C LEU A 10 -42.30 -8.67 -9.23
N PHE A 11 -42.32 -9.32 -8.06
CA PHE A 11 -42.27 -8.63 -6.77
C PHE A 11 -41.42 -9.41 -5.76
N CYS A 12 -40.28 -9.93 -6.20
CA CYS A 12 -39.21 -10.43 -5.32
C CYS A 12 -37.84 -10.19 -5.97
N SER A 13 -37.53 -8.94 -6.28
CA SER A 13 -36.14 -8.50 -6.43
C SER A 13 -35.69 -7.89 -5.11
N VAL A 14 -35.60 -8.73 -4.07
CA VAL A 14 -34.74 -8.39 -2.94
C VAL A 14 -33.35 -8.31 -3.54
N THR A 15 -32.86 -7.09 -3.60
CA THR A 15 -31.51 -6.74 -4.02
C THR A 15 -30.55 -7.76 -3.41
N LEU A 16 -29.89 -8.54 -4.27
CA LEU A 16 -28.65 -9.21 -3.92
C LEU A 16 -27.72 -8.10 -3.42
N GLY A 17 -27.71 -7.93 -2.10
CA GLY A 17 -26.67 -7.19 -1.42
C GLY A 17 -25.38 -7.94 -1.74
N PHE A 18 -24.69 -7.50 -2.77
CA PHE A 18 -23.24 -7.69 -2.87
C PHE A 18 -22.64 -6.90 -1.71
N GLY A 19 -22.76 -7.43 -0.50
CA GLY A 19 -21.81 -7.14 0.54
C GLY A 19 -20.47 -7.56 -0.03
N GLN A 20 -19.66 -6.60 -0.45
CA GLN A 20 -18.24 -6.86 -0.65
C GLN A 20 -17.74 -7.39 0.68
N GLU A 21 -17.62 -8.72 0.81
CA GLU A 21 -16.91 -9.33 1.90
C GLU A 21 -15.54 -8.66 1.93
N GLN A 22 -15.32 -7.83 2.93
CA GLN A 22 -14.00 -7.28 3.19
C GLN A 22 -13.12 -8.50 3.45
N LYS A 23 -12.25 -8.86 2.49
CA LYS A 23 -11.37 -10.04 2.54
C LYS A 23 -10.27 -9.94 3.62
N ALA A 24 -10.47 -9.13 4.65
CA ALA A 24 -9.66 -9.16 5.85
C ALA A 24 -10.03 -10.45 6.62
N GLY A 25 -9.15 -11.44 6.64
CA GLY A 25 -9.33 -12.68 7.40
C GLY A 25 -9.73 -13.95 6.62
N ASN A 26 -9.76 -13.96 5.28
CA ASN A 26 -9.99 -15.21 4.53
C ASN A 26 -8.69 -16.04 4.36
N GLU A 27 -8.74 -17.20 3.69
CA GLU A 27 -7.54 -18.05 3.47
C GLU A 27 -6.35 -17.31 2.80
N ALA A 28 -6.62 -16.33 1.94
CA ALA A 28 -5.56 -15.48 1.36
C ALA A 28 -4.93 -14.54 2.42
N SER A 29 -5.69 -14.13 3.44
CA SER A 29 -5.16 -13.42 4.61
C SER A 29 -4.27 -14.31 5.47
N ARG A 30 -4.59 -15.60 5.64
CA ARG A 30 -3.73 -16.56 6.36
C ARG A 30 -2.40 -16.80 5.64
N ASN A 31 -2.42 -16.88 4.31
CA ASN A 31 -1.21 -16.97 3.48
C ASN A 31 -0.30 -15.73 3.66
N THR A 32 -0.91 -14.56 3.79
CA THR A 32 -0.18 -13.30 4.03
C THR A 32 0.44 -13.26 5.42
N GLU A 33 -0.29 -13.75 6.45
CA GLU A 33 0.20 -13.83 7.83
C GLU A 33 1.38 -14.81 7.96
N GLU A 34 1.27 -16.03 7.43
CA GLU A 34 2.37 -17.00 7.44
C GLU A 34 3.62 -16.48 6.71
N THR A 35 3.42 -15.75 5.61
CA THR A 35 4.53 -15.12 4.89
C THR A 35 5.17 -14.00 5.70
N PHE A 36 4.37 -13.23 6.43
CA PHE A 36 4.88 -12.16 7.29
C PHE A 36 5.62 -12.73 8.49
N GLN A 37 5.11 -13.79 9.12
CA GLN A 37 5.79 -14.45 10.23
C GLN A 37 7.12 -15.07 9.82
N LYS A 38 7.22 -15.71 8.64
CA LYS A 38 8.52 -16.18 8.12
C LYS A 38 9.58 -15.06 8.01
N ILE A 39 9.14 -13.84 7.72
CA ILE A 39 10.03 -12.67 7.61
C ILE A 39 10.45 -12.19 9.00
N ILE A 40 9.53 -12.16 9.96
CA ILE A 40 9.81 -11.84 11.37
C ILE A 40 10.76 -12.89 11.96
N ASP A 41 10.48 -14.17 11.77
CA ASP A 41 11.31 -15.28 12.22
C ASP A 41 12.74 -15.19 11.65
N GLN A 42 12.89 -14.66 10.44
CA GLN A 42 14.19 -14.43 9.83
C GLN A 42 14.92 -13.21 10.41
N CYS A 43 14.19 -12.12 10.68
CA CYS A 43 14.73 -10.89 11.27
C CYS A 43 13.59 -9.98 11.77
N ASP A 44 13.39 -9.94 13.09
CA ASP A 44 12.43 -9.06 13.76
C ASP A 44 13.04 -7.69 14.08
N ASN A 45 13.69 -7.07 13.09
CA ASN A 45 14.16 -5.69 13.21
C ASN A 45 13.12 -4.73 12.64
N THR A 46 12.59 -3.85 13.49
CA THR A 46 11.51 -2.91 13.14
C THR A 46 11.91 -1.93 12.04
N GLU A 47 13.16 -1.45 12.01
CA GLU A 47 13.64 -0.54 10.97
C GLU A 47 13.65 -1.23 9.60
N ILE A 48 14.12 -2.47 9.53
CA ILE A 48 14.09 -3.28 8.30
C ILE A 48 12.65 -3.56 7.87
N LEU A 49 11.73 -3.85 8.79
CA LEU A 49 10.30 -4.04 8.47
C LEU A 49 9.67 -2.76 7.88
N VAL A 50 9.98 -1.58 8.43
CA VAL A 50 9.53 -0.29 7.89
C VAL A 50 10.15 -0.04 6.51
N LEU A 51 11.45 -0.30 6.33
CA LEU A 51 12.12 -0.17 5.03
C LEU A 51 11.49 -1.11 3.99
N ARG A 52 11.17 -2.35 4.34
CA ARG A 52 10.44 -3.28 3.47
C ARG A 52 9.11 -2.69 3.02
N ALA A 53 8.32 -2.10 3.92
CA ALA A 53 7.06 -1.48 3.56
C ALA A 53 7.28 -0.32 2.55
N LYS A 54 8.24 0.57 2.83
CA LYS A 54 8.61 1.67 1.93
C LYS A 54 9.07 1.18 0.56
N ILE A 55 9.97 0.20 0.52
CA ILE A 55 10.48 -0.41 -0.72
C ILE A 55 9.33 -0.99 -1.55
N ARG A 56 8.40 -1.74 -0.94
CA ARG A 56 7.24 -2.30 -1.67
C ARG A 56 6.34 -1.23 -2.29
N LEU A 57 6.19 -0.08 -1.62
CA LEU A 57 5.44 1.05 -2.17
C LEU A 57 6.14 1.60 -3.42
N GLU A 58 7.45 1.82 -3.36
CA GLU A 58 8.20 2.39 -4.50
C GLU A 58 8.31 1.42 -5.67
N ILE A 59 8.55 0.13 -5.45
CA ILE A 59 8.75 -0.86 -6.53
C ILE A 59 7.53 -0.92 -7.45
N SER A 60 6.31 -0.81 -6.91
CA SER A 60 5.09 -0.79 -7.73
C SER A 60 5.06 0.35 -8.76
N ARG A 61 5.83 1.41 -8.49
CA ARG A 61 5.92 2.62 -9.30
C ARG A 61 7.22 2.67 -10.11
N ALA A 62 8.30 2.04 -9.64
CA ALA A 62 9.62 2.08 -10.25
C ALA A 62 9.68 1.47 -11.66
N THR A 63 10.82 1.63 -12.34
CA THR A 63 11.19 0.79 -13.48
C THR A 63 11.30 -0.68 -13.06
N GLU A 64 11.08 -1.60 -14.00
CA GLU A 64 11.14 -3.04 -13.71
C GLU A 64 12.53 -3.47 -13.19
N SER A 65 13.61 -2.93 -13.79
CA SER A 65 14.99 -3.25 -13.37
C SER A 65 15.24 -2.81 -11.92
N ALA A 66 14.99 -1.53 -11.61
CA ALA A 66 15.18 -1.01 -10.25
C ALA A 66 14.30 -1.74 -9.24
N GLY A 67 13.09 -2.14 -9.65
CA GLY A 67 12.20 -2.95 -8.83
C GLY A 67 12.79 -4.32 -8.46
N LYS A 68 13.40 -5.01 -9.42
CA LYS A 68 14.08 -6.30 -9.20
C LYS A 68 15.33 -6.13 -8.34
N ASP A 69 16.14 -5.12 -8.62
CA ASP A 69 17.39 -4.86 -7.90
C ASP A 69 17.12 -4.51 -6.44
N ALA A 70 16.13 -3.65 -6.18
CA ALA A 70 15.71 -3.30 -4.82
C ALA A 70 15.17 -4.52 -4.04
N MET A 71 14.35 -5.37 -4.67
CA MET A 71 13.88 -6.60 -4.01
C MET A 71 15.02 -7.56 -3.68
N GLY A 72 15.93 -7.80 -4.64
CA GLY A 72 17.06 -8.70 -4.40
C GLY A 72 17.98 -8.21 -3.28
N MET A 73 18.22 -6.89 -3.21
CA MET A 73 19.00 -6.29 -2.13
C MET A 73 18.27 -6.37 -0.78
N LEU A 74 16.95 -6.16 -0.75
CA LEU A 74 16.13 -6.33 0.46
C LEU A 74 16.16 -7.78 0.98
N GLU A 75 16.00 -8.76 0.10
CA GLU A 75 16.12 -10.19 0.47
C GLU A 75 17.51 -10.52 1.04
N SER A 76 18.55 -9.91 0.49
CA SER A 76 19.92 -10.06 0.98
C SER A 76 20.09 -9.40 2.35
N ALA A 77 19.48 -8.24 2.58
CA ALA A 77 19.45 -7.57 3.88
C ALA A 77 18.80 -8.46 4.95
N TYR A 78 17.67 -9.10 4.64
CA TYR A 78 17.02 -10.03 5.57
C TYR A 78 17.90 -11.23 5.92
N LYS A 79 18.68 -11.77 4.96
CA LYS A 79 19.64 -12.86 5.24
C LYS A 79 20.75 -12.40 6.20
N VAL A 80 21.36 -11.25 5.90
CA VAL A 80 22.41 -10.65 6.73
C VAL A 80 21.90 -10.32 8.14
N CYS A 81 20.66 -9.86 8.27
CA CYS A 81 20.06 -9.62 9.57
C CYS A 81 19.88 -10.91 10.38
N GLY A 82 19.41 -12.00 9.75
CA GLY A 82 19.27 -13.31 10.39
C GLY A 82 20.60 -13.92 10.87
N GLU A 83 21.72 -13.47 10.31
CA GLU A 83 23.08 -13.81 10.78
C GLU A 83 23.54 -12.94 11.97
N GLY A 84 22.69 -12.05 12.49
CA GLY A 84 23.00 -11.13 13.59
C GLY A 84 23.69 -9.83 13.18
N GLN A 85 23.96 -9.61 11.89
CA GLN A 85 24.60 -8.39 11.37
C GLN A 85 23.56 -7.29 11.10
N VAL A 86 22.83 -6.88 12.14
CA VAL A 86 21.65 -6.01 12.03
C VAL A 86 21.96 -4.66 11.39
N GLU A 87 23.03 -3.97 11.80
CA GLU A 87 23.37 -2.63 11.30
C GLU A 87 23.70 -2.64 9.81
N LYS A 88 24.46 -3.65 9.37
CA LYS A 88 24.77 -3.88 7.96
C LYS A 88 23.51 -4.18 7.15
N ALA A 89 22.61 -4.99 7.69
CA ALA A 89 21.34 -5.27 7.04
C ALA A 89 20.45 -4.02 6.91
N VAL A 90 20.43 -3.14 7.92
CA VAL A 90 19.74 -1.85 7.85
C VAL A 90 20.32 -0.98 6.73
N GLU A 91 21.65 -0.88 6.63
CA GLU A 91 22.31 -0.13 5.56
C GLU A 91 21.96 -0.69 4.17
N MET A 92 21.99 -2.01 4.01
CA MET A 92 21.57 -2.67 2.77
C MET A 92 20.11 -2.38 2.42
N ALA A 93 19.20 -2.41 3.40
CA ALA A 93 17.80 -2.09 3.19
C ALA A 93 17.58 -0.60 2.84
N LYS A 94 18.38 0.33 3.40
CA LYS A 94 18.38 1.75 3.00
C LYS A 94 18.82 1.91 1.55
N ASN A 95 19.90 1.23 1.15
CA ASN A 95 20.37 1.26 -0.23
C ASN A 95 19.33 0.67 -1.21
N ALA A 96 18.66 -0.41 -0.82
CA ALA A 96 17.55 -0.98 -1.59
C ALA A 96 16.40 0.03 -1.79
N TYR A 97 16.09 0.80 -0.74
CA TYR A 97 15.08 1.86 -0.83
C TYR A 97 15.48 2.96 -1.82
N GLU A 98 16.73 3.43 -1.78
CA GLU A 98 17.21 4.44 -2.71
C GLU A 98 17.22 3.94 -4.17
N ILE A 99 17.57 2.66 -4.42
CA ILE A 99 17.44 2.07 -5.76
C ILE A 99 16.00 2.12 -6.25
N ALA A 100 15.03 1.75 -5.41
CA ALA A 100 13.62 1.79 -5.78
C ALA A 100 13.15 3.23 -6.07
N ARG A 101 13.55 4.20 -5.24
CA ARG A 101 13.23 5.63 -5.46
C ARG A 101 13.86 6.19 -6.74
N GLN A 102 15.10 5.82 -7.04
CA GLN A 102 15.75 6.21 -8.29
C GLN A 102 14.99 5.63 -9.47
N GLY A 103 14.56 4.36 -9.39
CA GLY A 103 13.73 3.75 -10.41
C GLY A 103 12.37 4.44 -10.63
N VAL A 104 11.77 5.01 -9.59
CA VAL A 104 10.57 5.86 -9.73
C VAL A 104 10.92 7.15 -10.48
N THR A 105 12.04 7.77 -10.10
CA THR A 105 12.55 8.99 -10.73
C THR A 105 12.85 8.78 -12.21
N ASP A 106 13.55 7.71 -12.55
CA ASP A 106 13.92 7.38 -13.94
C ASP A 106 12.68 7.15 -14.82
N LYS A 107 11.61 6.57 -14.25
CA LYS A 107 10.38 6.29 -14.99
C LYS A 107 9.52 7.54 -15.22
N PHE A 108 9.46 8.46 -14.26
CA PHE A 108 8.52 9.58 -14.27
C PHE A 108 9.17 10.96 -14.38
N GLY A 109 10.50 11.06 -14.36
CA GLY A 109 11.23 12.32 -14.34
C GLY A 109 11.00 13.16 -13.08
N GLN A 110 10.41 12.57 -12.03
CA GLN A 110 10.09 13.24 -10.77
C GLN A 110 10.67 12.43 -9.62
N VAL A 111 11.50 13.06 -8.79
CA VAL A 111 11.87 12.49 -7.49
C VAL A 111 10.58 12.47 -6.67
N GLY A 112 10.13 11.28 -6.28
CA GLY A 112 8.98 11.17 -5.38
C GLY A 112 9.30 11.89 -4.08
N ASP A 113 8.65 13.04 -3.84
CA ASP A 113 8.62 13.76 -2.57
C ASP A 113 7.84 12.92 -1.54
N ASN A 114 8.40 11.77 -1.15
CA ASN A 114 8.02 11.10 0.09
C ASN A 114 8.76 11.75 1.25
N ALA A 115 8.67 13.09 1.31
CA ALA A 115 8.82 13.74 2.56
C ALA A 115 7.59 13.36 3.38
N VAL A 116 7.80 12.56 4.42
CA VAL A 116 7.17 12.88 5.70
C VAL A 116 7.71 14.26 6.07
N THR A 117 7.26 15.29 5.35
CA THR A 117 7.40 16.66 5.79
C THR A 117 6.45 16.67 6.96
N GLU A 118 7.04 16.75 8.16
CA GLU A 118 6.40 17.39 9.29
C GLU A 118 5.47 18.45 8.74
N VAL A 119 4.20 18.38 9.16
CA VAL A 119 3.19 19.38 8.85
C VAL A 119 3.79 20.75 9.18
N GLN A 120 4.37 21.39 8.17
CA GLN A 120 4.78 22.78 8.28
C GLN A 120 3.48 23.52 8.45
N LYS A 121 3.25 24.01 9.67
CA LYS A 121 2.35 25.11 9.96
C LYS A 121 2.74 26.30 9.10
N ASN A 122 2.36 26.31 7.84
CA ASN A 122 2.14 27.53 7.11
C ASN A 122 0.70 27.96 7.37
N SER A 123 0.50 28.48 8.58
CA SER A 123 -0.63 29.37 8.86
C SER A 123 -0.30 30.72 8.24
N GLU A 124 -0.32 30.80 6.91
CA GLU A 124 -0.54 32.07 6.24
C GLU A 124 -2.05 32.28 6.16
N ASP A 125 -2.51 33.24 6.96
CA ASP A 125 -3.87 33.76 7.02
C ASP A 125 -4.35 34.20 5.63
N LYS A 126 -4.84 33.26 4.84
CA LYS A 126 -5.70 33.56 3.71
C LYS A 126 -7.12 33.57 4.23
N LYS A 127 -7.66 34.76 4.48
CA LYS A 127 -9.08 35.00 4.78
C LYS A 127 -9.94 34.37 3.69
N ILE A 128 -10.43 33.16 3.92
CA ILE A 128 -11.47 32.52 3.13
C ILE A 128 -12.80 32.99 3.72
N ASN A 129 -13.62 33.64 2.89
CA ASN A 129 -15.00 33.96 3.21
C ASN A 129 -15.72 32.71 3.73
N LYS A 130 -16.32 32.79 4.92
CA LYS A 130 -17.15 31.75 5.51
C LYS A 130 -18.42 31.56 4.68
N GLU A 131 -18.36 30.77 3.62
CA GLU A 131 -19.50 29.96 3.21
C GLU A 131 -19.39 28.62 3.94
N GLU A 132 -20.44 28.26 4.67
CA GLU A 132 -20.56 27.05 5.47
C GLU A 132 -20.14 25.80 4.68
N GLN A 133 -18.92 25.32 4.91
CA GLN A 133 -18.52 23.99 4.46
C GLN A 133 -19.36 22.95 5.21
N LYS A 134 -20.32 22.35 4.51
CA LYS A 134 -21.12 21.26 5.07
C LYS A 134 -20.20 20.09 5.41
N PRO A 135 -20.38 19.44 6.58
CA PRO A 135 -19.53 18.32 6.96
C PRO A 135 -19.65 17.13 6.00
N TRP A 136 -18.53 16.43 5.79
CA TRP A 136 -18.39 15.35 4.80
C TRP A 136 -19.34 14.15 5.02
N TRP A 137 -19.84 13.94 6.23
CA TRP A 137 -20.82 12.91 6.57
C TRP A 137 -22.25 13.19 6.11
N LYS A 138 -22.52 14.36 5.50
CA LYS A 138 -23.86 14.69 4.96
C LYS A 138 -24.03 14.35 3.46
N PHE A 139 -23.05 13.73 2.83
CA PHE A 139 -23.07 13.37 1.40
C PHE A 139 -23.32 11.88 1.12
N TRP A 140 -23.61 11.09 2.16
CA TRP A 140 -23.97 9.67 2.08
C TRP A 140 -25.37 9.44 2.65
#